data_AF-A0A0G2AA65-F1
#
_entry.id   AF-A0A0G2AA65-F1
#
_cell.length_a   1.000
_cell.length_b   1.000
_cell.length_c   1.000
_cell.angle_alpha   90.00
_cell.angle_beta   90.00
_cell.angle_gamma   90.00
#
_symmetry.space_group_name_H-M   'P 1'
#
loop_
_entity.id
_entity.type
_entity.pdbx_description
1 polymer ?
#
loop_
_entity_poly.entity_id
_entity_poly.type
_entity_poly.pdbx_seq_one_letter_code
_entity_poly.pdbx_strand_id
1 'polypeptide(L)'
;MDIFAHALWSGAIYNKKRVGWAVFFGIAPDLFSFGVLIALHLLVNGLTPINFGPGDIPRMDYIPPFVHSLYNVSHSLIVWSVIFGIAWLYLRRLPWEFTAWGLHILIDIPTHSTVFFPTPFLWPLPQPFVNGVSWSMPWFLFVNYAAIATVYSALYWKWRRKLA
;
A
#
# COMPACT_ATOMS: atom_id res chain seq x y z
N MET A 1 4.08 1.02 4.30
CA MET A 1 5.17 1.61 3.48
C MET A 1 4.60 2.76 2.66
N ASP A 2 5.38 3.57 1.93
CA ASP A 2 4.78 4.66 1.13
C ASP A 2 4.18 4.17 -0.20
N ILE A 3 3.16 4.88 -0.68
CA ILE A 3 2.37 4.51 -1.88
C ILE A 3 3.22 4.34 -3.14
N PHE A 4 4.25 5.15 -3.34
CA PHE A 4 5.10 5.05 -4.53
C PHE A 4 5.92 3.78 -4.49
N ALA A 5 6.42 3.46 -3.30
CA ALA A 5 7.23 2.29 -3.14
C ALA A 5 6.40 0.99 -3.20
N HIS A 6 5.12 1.01 -2.79
CA HIS A 6 4.17 -0.06 -3.12
C HIS A 6 3.96 -0.23 -4.63
N ALA A 7 3.82 0.88 -5.37
CA ALA A 7 3.73 0.85 -6.82
C ALA A 7 4.97 0.21 -7.46
N LEU A 8 6.16 0.61 -7.01
CA LEU A 8 7.44 0.14 -7.53
C LEU A 8 7.69 -1.34 -7.20
N TRP A 9 7.44 -1.80 -5.97
CA TRP A 9 7.55 -3.21 -5.64
C TRP A 9 6.55 -4.06 -6.43
N SER A 10 5.31 -3.60 -6.57
CA SER A 10 4.31 -4.27 -7.39
C SER A 10 4.75 -4.33 -8.85
N GLY A 11 5.29 -3.24 -9.40
CA GLY A 11 5.83 -3.19 -10.75
C GLY A 11 6.99 -4.17 -10.96
N ALA A 12 7.91 -4.24 -10.00
CA ALA A 12 9.08 -5.11 -10.06
C ALA A 12 8.72 -6.60 -9.98
N ILE A 13 7.79 -6.98 -9.08
CA ILE A 13 7.40 -8.37 -8.85
C ILE A 13 6.49 -8.89 -9.97
N TYR A 14 5.52 -8.08 -10.40
CA TYR A 14 4.52 -8.45 -11.41
C TYR A 14 4.87 -7.98 -12.82
N ASN A 15 6.17 -7.85 -13.12
CA ASN A 15 6.80 -7.26 -14.33
C ASN A 15 6.49 -7.92 -15.70
N LYS A 16 5.33 -8.53 -15.86
CA LYS A 16 4.85 -9.24 -17.05
C LYS A 16 3.59 -8.55 -17.61
N LYS A 17 2.86 -9.26 -18.47
CA LYS A 17 1.56 -8.81 -18.98
C LYS A 17 0.69 -8.37 -17.80
N ARG A 18 0.09 -7.18 -17.91
CA ARG A 18 -0.83 -6.56 -16.91
C ARG A 18 -0.17 -6.02 -15.64
N VAL A 19 1.11 -5.66 -15.70
CA VAL A 19 1.80 -4.94 -14.61
C VAL A 19 1.02 -3.71 -14.13
N GLY A 20 0.35 -2.97 -15.02
CA GLY A 20 -0.47 -1.81 -14.62
C GLY A 20 -1.60 -2.15 -13.66
N TRP A 21 -2.25 -3.31 -13.82
CA TRP A 21 -3.27 -3.77 -12.89
C TRP A 21 -2.67 -4.20 -11.56
N ALA A 22 -1.52 -4.87 -11.56
CA ALA A 22 -0.84 -5.23 -10.33
C ALA A 22 -0.37 -3.99 -9.56
N VAL A 23 0.15 -2.97 -10.25
CA VAL A 23 0.49 -1.68 -9.65
C VAL A 23 -0.75 -1.02 -9.05
N PHE A 24 -1.86 -0.96 -9.81
CA PHE A 24 -3.12 -0.41 -9.32
C PHE A 24 -3.61 -1.12 -8.04
N PHE A 25 -3.70 -2.45 -8.04
CA PHE A 25 -4.11 -3.21 -6.84
C PHE A 25 -3.09 -3.12 -5.71
N GLY A 26 -1.81 -2.94 -6.03
CA GLY A 26 -0.74 -2.74 -5.07
C GLY A 26 -0.80 -1.39 -4.35
N ILE A 27 -1.38 -0.34 -4.96
CA ILE A 27 -1.57 0.97 -4.31
C ILE A 27 -3.02 1.23 -3.86
N ALA A 28 -3.94 0.37 -4.27
CA ALA A 28 -5.36 0.51 -3.99
C ALA A 28 -5.67 0.70 -2.49
N PRO A 29 -5.00 0.02 -1.53
CA PRO A 29 -5.30 0.20 -0.11
C PRO A 29 -5.12 1.63 0.41
N ASP A 30 -4.03 2.27 -0.02
CA ASP A 30 -3.72 3.66 0.30
C ASP A 30 -4.62 4.63 -0.47
N LEU A 31 -4.88 4.33 -1.75
CA LEU A 31 -5.75 5.16 -2.58
C LEU A 31 -7.19 5.19 -2.05
N PHE A 32 -7.71 4.06 -1.59
CA PHE A 32 -9.06 3.97 -1.06
C PHE A 32 -9.20 4.52 0.36
N SER A 33 -8.11 4.74 1.10
CA SER A 33 -8.16 5.38 2.42
C SER A 33 -7.73 6.85 2.32
N PHE A 34 -6.44 7.11 2.15
CA PHE A 34 -5.87 8.45 2.08
C PHE A 34 -6.12 9.16 0.75
N GLY A 35 -6.18 8.43 -0.37
CA GLY A 35 -6.51 9.03 -1.67
C GLY A 35 -7.92 9.63 -1.68
N VAL A 36 -8.89 8.98 -1.04
CA VAL A 36 -10.24 9.53 -0.84
C VAL A 36 -10.21 10.81 0.00
N LEU A 37 -9.43 10.83 1.09
CA LEU A 37 -9.24 12.05 1.89
C LEU A 37 -8.69 13.20 1.04
N ILE A 38 -7.63 12.95 0.28
CA ILE A 38 -6.99 13.97 -0.58
C ILE A 38 -7.99 14.45 -1.65
N ALA A 39 -8.72 13.55 -2.30
CA ALA A 39 -9.70 13.91 -3.32
C ALA A 39 -10.85 14.76 -2.76
N LEU A 40 -11.40 14.38 -1.61
CA LEU A 40 -12.45 15.14 -0.93
C LEU A 40 -11.94 16.52 -0.48
N HIS A 41 -10.73 16.58 0.08
CA HIS A 41 -10.13 17.85 0.49
C HIS A 41 -9.90 18.77 -0.70
N LEU A 42 -9.37 18.26 -1.81
CA LEU A 42 -9.19 19.03 -3.05
C LEU A 42 -10.52 19.56 -3.60
N LEU A 43 -11.58 18.76 -3.53
CA LEU A 43 -12.91 19.13 -4.02
C LEU A 43 -13.56 20.22 -3.17
N VAL A 44 -13.42 20.15 -1.84
CA VAL A 44 -14.08 21.07 -0.91
C VAL A 44 -13.25 22.32 -0.61
N ASN A 45 -11.92 22.15 -0.46
CA ASN A 45 -11.00 23.17 0.04
C ASN A 45 -9.92 23.58 -0.97
N GLY A 46 -9.93 23.02 -2.19
CA GLY A 46 -8.93 23.32 -3.21
C GLY A 46 -7.51 22.91 -2.81
N LEU A 47 -6.51 23.70 -3.21
CA LEU A 47 -5.09 23.44 -2.94
C LEU A 47 -4.62 23.89 -1.55
N THR A 48 -5.54 24.18 -0.63
CA THR A 48 -5.16 24.55 0.73
C THR A 48 -4.46 23.38 1.43
N PRO A 49 -3.43 23.61 2.26
CA PRO A 49 -2.76 22.52 2.96
C PRO A 49 -3.70 21.78 3.92
N ILE A 50 -3.62 20.45 3.94
CA ILE A 50 -4.31 19.65 4.97
C ILE A 50 -3.57 19.83 6.29
N ASN A 51 -4.27 20.30 7.31
CA ASN A 51 -3.72 20.46 8.65
C ASN A 51 -3.88 19.14 9.44
N PHE A 52 -2.78 18.43 9.65
CA PHE A 52 -2.74 17.17 10.42
C PHE A 52 -2.40 17.37 11.91
N GLY A 53 -2.56 18.60 12.42
CA GLY A 53 -2.25 18.98 13.79
C GLY A 53 -0.82 19.51 13.97
N PRO A 54 -0.49 19.98 15.18
CA PRO A 54 0.84 20.51 15.50
C PRO A 54 1.88 19.37 15.66
N GLY A 55 3.07 19.57 15.10
CA GLY A 55 4.22 18.66 15.18
C GLY A 55 4.63 18.01 13.84
N ASP A 56 5.71 17.25 13.84
CA ASP A 56 6.27 16.61 12.63
C ASP A 56 5.58 15.29 12.26
N ILE A 57 4.78 14.72 13.16
CA ILE A 57 4.10 13.43 12.99
C ILE A 57 2.58 13.66 13.01
N PRO A 58 1.86 13.33 11.93
CA PRO A 58 0.40 13.36 11.93
C PRO A 58 -0.15 12.55 13.10
N ARG A 59 -1.02 13.15 13.92
CA ARG A 59 -1.68 12.43 15.02
C ARG A 59 -2.94 11.75 14.49
N MET A 60 -3.17 10.50 14.90
CA MET A 60 -4.34 9.71 14.49
C MET A 60 -5.66 10.45 14.75
N ASP A 61 -5.72 11.25 15.83
CA ASP A 61 -6.88 12.01 16.27
C ASP A 61 -7.29 13.14 15.30
N TYR A 62 -6.37 13.63 14.47
CA TYR A 62 -6.63 14.70 13.49
C TYR A 62 -7.09 14.14 12.14
N ILE A 63 -7.08 12.82 11.98
CA ILE A 63 -7.46 12.17 10.73
C ILE A 63 -8.94 11.78 10.83
N PRO A 64 -9.77 12.16 9.83
CA PRO A 64 -11.21 11.91 9.90
C PRO A 64 -11.56 10.43 10.14
N PRO A 65 -12.59 10.13 10.96
CA PRO A 65 -12.97 8.75 11.31
C PRO A 65 -13.26 7.83 10.11
N PHE A 66 -13.74 8.39 8.99
CA PHE A 66 -14.00 7.62 7.78
C PHE A 66 -12.70 7.04 7.19
N VAL A 67 -11.56 7.75 7.29
CA VAL A 67 -10.27 7.28 6.78
C VAL A 67 -9.81 6.06 7.57
N HIS A 68 -9.97 6.08 8.90
CA HIS A 68 -9.70 4.91 9.75
C HIS A 68 -10.57 3.71 9.38
N SER A 69 -11.84 3.95 9.07
CA SER A 69 -12.76 2.90 8.62
C SER A 69 -12.35 2.31 7.27
N LEU A 70 -12.00 3.16 6.31
CA LEU A 70 -11.52 2.74 4.99
C LEU A 70 -10.19 2.01 5.10
N TYR A 71 -9.28 2.47 5.96
CA TYR A 71 -8.00 1.82 6.24
C TYR A 71 -8.20 0.42 6.83
N ASN A 72 -9.10 0.26 7.81
CA ASN A 72 -9.44 -1.05 8.39
C ASN A 72 -9.93 -2.06 7.34
N VAL A 73 -10.79 -1.62 6.43
CA VAL A 73 -11.31 -2.46 5.35
C VAL A 73 -10.22 -2.75 4.32
N SER A 74 -9.45 -1.75 3.91
CA SER A 74 -8.49 -1.86 2.82
C SER A 74 -7.20 -2.58 3.22
N HIS A 75 -6.85 -2.60 4.51
CA HIS A 75 -5.64 -3.24 5.04
C HIS A 75 -5.90 -4.56 5.79
N SER A 76 -7.03 -5.20 5.51
CA SER A 76 -7.39 -6.50 6.09
C SER A 76 -7.15 -7.65 5.11
N LEU A 77 -6.37 -8.66 5.52
CA LEU A 77 -6.20 -9.91 4.78
C LEU A 77 -7.50 -10.72 4.73
N ILE A 78 -8.41 -10.55 5.70
CA ILE A 78 -9.74 -11.20 5.66
C ILE A 78 -10.58 -10.59 4.54
N VAL A 79 -10.66 -9.26 4.49
CA VAL A 79 -11.39 -8.54 3.45
C VAL A 79 -10.79 -8.84 2.08
N TRP A 80 -9.46 -8.77 1.97
CA TRP A 80 -8.73 -9.16 0.76
C TRP A 80 -9.07 -10.60 0.35
N SER A 81 -9.04 -11.57 1.27
CA SER A 81 -9.32 -12.98 0.97
C SER A 81 -10.74 -13.19 0.43
N VAL A 82 -11.74 -12.51 1.02
CA VAL A 82 -13.13 -12.57 0.56
C VAL A 82 -13.27 -11.99 -0.85
N ILE A 83 -12.75 -10.78 -1.08
CA ILE A 83 -12.85 -10.12 -2.39
C ILE A 83 -12.04 -10.88 -3.45
N PHE A 84 -10.85 -11.37 -3.11
CA PHE A 84 -10.03 -12.21 -3.97
C PHE A 84 -10.78 -13.50 -4.34
N GLY A 85 -11.42 -14.16 -3.39
CA GLY A 85 -12.22 -15.36 -3.61
C GLY A 85 -13.40 -15.10 -4.55
N ILE A 86 -14.15 -14.01 -4.32
CA ILE A 86 -15.25 -13.60 -5.21
C ILE A 86 -14.73 -13.32 -6.62
N ALA A 87 -13.65 -12.55 -6.75
CA ALA A 87 -13.04 -12.22 -8.03
C ALA A 87 -12.55 -13.47 -8.77
N TRP A 88 -11.95 -14.43 -8.05
CA TRP A 88 -11.50 -15.69 -8.63
C TRP A 88 -12.68 -16.52 -9.15
N LEU A 89 -13.74 -16.69 -8.35
CA LEU A 89 -14.93 -17.42 -8.77
C LEU A 89 -15.62 -16.77 -9.98
N TYR A 90 -15.73 -15.44 -9.99
CA TYR A 90 -16.35 -14.69 -11.07
C TYR A 90 -15.53 -14.72 -12.37
N LEU A 91 -14.21 -14.47 -12.28
CA LEU A 91 -13.32 -14.44 -13.44
C LEU A 91 -12.98 -15.84 -13.97
N ARG A 92 -13.28 -16.90 -13.21
CA ARG A 92 -12.95 -18.30 -13.52
C ARG A 92 -11.47 -18.54 -13.85
N ARG A 93 -10.60 -17.69 -13.32
CA ARG A 93 -9.14 -17.76 -13.40
C ARG A 93 -8.55 -17.14 -12.15
N LEU A 94 -7.33 -17.53 -11.81
CA LEU A 94 -6.61 -16.89 -10.71
C LEU A 94 -6.32 -15.42 -11.07
N PRO A 95 -6.83 -14.43 -10.32
CA PRO A 95 -6.58 -13.02 -10.59
C PRO A 95 -5.22 -12.63 -9.99
N TRP A 96 -4.15 -13.01 -10.69
CA TRP A 96 -2.77 -12.77 -10.25
C TRP A 96 -2.47 -11.30 -9.96
N GLU A 97 -3.20 -10.38 -10.57
CA GLU A 97 -3.05 -8.95 -10.35
C GLU A 97 -3.53 -8.52 -8.95
N PHE A 98 -4.53 -9.20 -8.39
CA PHE A 98 -5.07 -8.92 -7.05
C PHE A 98 -4.15 -9.37 -5.91
N THR A 99 -3.19 -10.27 -6.17
CA THR A 99 -2.23 -10.67 -5.12
C THR A 99 -1.27 -9.53 -4.79
N ALA A 100 -1.19 -8.47 -5.62
CA ALA A 100 -0.47 -7.25 -5.28
C ALA A 100 -1.10 -6.49 -4.10
N TRP A 101 -2.43 -6.53 -3.96
CA TRP A 101 -3.11 -6.01 -2.77
C TRP A 101 -2.73 -6.82 -1.52
N GLY A 102 -2.74 -8.16 -1.60
CA GLY A 102 -2.28 -9.00 -0.50
C GLY A 102 -0.82 -8.69 -0.12
N LEU A 103 0.05 -8.50 -1.12
CA LEU A 103 1.44 -8.11 -0.92
C LEU A 103 1.57 -6.75 -0.22
N HIS A 104 0.76 -5.75 -0.60
CA HIS A 104 0.71 -4.45 0.08
C HIS A 104 0.52 -4.64 1.59
N ILE A 105 -0.51 -5.39 1.99
CA ILE A 105 -0.82 -5.64 3.40
C ILE A 105 0.33 -6.35 4.10
N LEU A 106 0.94 -7.36 3.45
CA LEU A 106 2.07 -8.10 4.02
C LEU A 106 3.31 -7.23 4.22
N ILE A 107 3.57 -6.27 3.32
CA ILE A 107 4.66 -5.30 3.46
C ILE A 107 4.36 -4.31 4.59
N ASP A 108 3.10 -3.96 4.80
CA ASP A 108 2.72 -2.98 5.82
C ASP A 108 2.87 -3.50 7.25
N ILE A 109 2.60 -4.79 7.49
CA ILE A 109 2.71 -5.40 8.83
C ILE A 109 4.06 -5.08 9.52
N PRO A 110 5.24 -5.27 8.89
CA PRO A 110 6.52 -4.91 9.50
C PRO A 110 6.94 -3.44 9.26
N THR A 111 6.24 -2.67 8.42
CA THR A 111 6.64 -1.29 8.04
C THR A 111 5.74 -0.20 8.63
N HIS A 112 4.84 -0.58 9.54
CA HIS A 112 4.04 0.33 10.34
C HIS A 112 4.31 0.11 11.82
N SER A 113 4.44 1.22 12.56
CA SER A 113 4.54 1.18 14.01
C SER A 113 3.15 1.19 14.65
N THR A 114 3.06 0.79 15.92
CA THR A 114 1.79 0.89 16.66
C THR A 114 1.37 2.32 17.00
N VAL A 115 2.23 3.31 16.72
CA VAL A 115 1.98 4.73 17.01
C VAL A 115 1.13 5.39 15.93
N PHE A 116 1.29 4.99 14.66
CA PHE A 116 0.64 5.63 13.52
C PHE A 116 0.23 4.59 12.47
N PHE A 117 -1.09 4.36 12.36
CA PHE A 117 -1.72 3.34 11.51
C PHE A 117 -1.05 1.96 11.58
N PRO A 118 -1.15 1.24 12.72
CA PRO A 118 -0.78 -0.16 12.72
C PRO A 118 -1.70 -0.94 11.77
N THR A 119 -1.13 -1.86 10.99
CA THR A 119 -1.86 -2.61 9.96
C THR A 119 -2.89 -3.55 10.59
N PRO A 120 -4.19 -3.39 10.30
CA PRO A 120 -5.27 -4.19 10.88
C PRO A 120 -5.51 -5.47 10.06
N PHE A 121 -4.48 -6.28 9.87
CA PHE A 121 -4.44 -7.40 8.92
C PHE A 121 -5.51 -8.50 9.15
N LEU A 122 -6.10 -8.64 10.34
CA LEU A 122 -7.22 -9.55 10.64
C LEU A 122 -8.55 -8.85 10.88
N TRP A 123 -8.69 -7.54 10.62
CA TRP A 123 -9.96 -6.85 10.85
C TRP A 123 -11.10 -7.52 10.02
N PRO A 124 -12.32 -7.70 10.57
CA PRO A 124 -12.85 -7.18 11.84
C PRO A 124 -12.60 -8.08 13.06
N LEU A 125 -11.82 -9.15 12.94
CA LEU A 125 -11.52 -10.02 14.06
C LEU A 125 -10.52 -9.36 15.02
N PRO A 126 -10.55 -9.70 16.33
CA PRO A 126 -9.54 -9.29 17.28
C PRO A 126 -8.14 -9.74 16.84
N GLN A 127 -7.13 -8.89 17.06
CA GLN A 127 -5.76 -9.17 16.64
C GLN A 127 -4.73 -8.43 17.50
N PRO A 128 -3.53 -9.00 17.69
CA PRO A 128 -2.39 -8.22 18.12
C PRO A 128 -1.86 -7.38 16.96
N PHE A 129 -1.42 -6.16 17.26
CA PHE A 129 -0.68 -5.35 16.28
C PHE A 129 0.81 -5.64 16.37
N VAL A 130 1.47 -5.63 15.20
CA VAL A 130 2.93 -5.71 15.10
C VAL A 130 3.50 -4.30 15.22
N ASN A 131 4.45 -4.10 16.12
CA ASN A 131 5.19 -2.85 16.21
C ASN A 131 6.40 -2.89 15.26
N GLY A 132 6.16 -2.55 14.00
CA GLY A 132 7.17 -2.52 12.95
C GLY A 132 7.98 -1.23 12.91
N VAL A 133 8.86 -1.15 11.92
CA VAL A 133 9.66 0.05 11.63
C VAL A 133 8.76 1.05 10.91
N SER A 134 8.60 2.27 11.44
CA SER A 134 7.86 3.31 10.71
C SER A 134 8.49 3.55 9.35
N TRP A 135 7.72 3.36 8.28
CA TRP A 135 8.18 3.56 6.91
C TRP A 135 8.71 4.97 6.64
N SER A 136 8.30 5.96 7.44
CA SER A 136 8.73 7.35 7.33
C SER A 136 10.12 7.62 7.92
N MET A 137 10.75 6.63 8.57
CA MET A 137 12.11 6.79 9.09
C MET A 137 13.10 7.04 7.93
N PRO A 138 13.93 8.10 7.99
CA PRO A 138 14.81 8.46 6.87
C PRO A 138 15.75 7.34 6.41
N TRP A 139 16.32 6.59 7.36
CA TRP A 139 17.20 5.47 7.04
C TRP A 139 16.43 4.34 6.34
N PHE A 140 15.19 4.07 6.75
CA PHE A 140 14.37 3.02 6.17
C PHE A 140 13.96 3.39 4.74
N LEU A 141 13.52 4.63 4.53
CA LEU A 141 13.25 5.16 3.19
C LEU A 141 14.46 5.00 2.28
N PHE A 142 15.64 5.44 2.73
CA PHE A 142 16.87 5.33 1.94
C PHE A 142 17.18 3.88 1.56
N VAL A 143 17.18 2.95 2.52
CA VAL A 143 17.46 1.54 2.27
C VAL A 143 16.43 0.92 1.33
N ASN A 144 15.15 1.21 1.54
CA ASN A 144 14.08 0.70 0.71
C ASN A 144 14.18 1.18 -0.75
N TYR A 145 14.38 2.49 -0.97
CA TYR A 145 14.52 3.02 -2.32
C TYR A 145 15.83 2.58 -3.00
N ALA A 146 16.92 2.39 -2.24
CA ALA A 146 18.14 1.80 -2.77
C ALA A 146 17.93 0.33 -3.21
N ALA A 147 17.17 -0.45 -2.43
CA ALA A 147 16.80 -1.82 -2.81
C ALA A 147 15.93 -1.85 -4.07
N ILE A 148 14.91 -0.98 -4.15
CA ILE A 148 14.08 -0.84 -5.36
C ILE A 148 14.95 -0.50 -6.57
N ALA A 149 15.82 0.51 -6.47
CA ALA A 149 16.71 0.92 -7.56
C ALA A 149 17.58 -0.26 -8.04
N THR A 150 18.16 -1.00 -7.10
CA THR A 150 18.98 -2.19 -7.38
C THR A 150 18.20 -3.26 -8.15
N VAL A 151 16.96 -3.55 -7.72
CA VAL A 151 16.09 -4.53 -8.39
C VAL A 151 15.76 -4.08 -9.80
N TYR A 152 15.38 -2.82 -10.00
CA TYR A 152 15.09 -2.30 -11.34
C TYR A 152 16.32 -2.28 -12.26
N SER A 153 17.51 -1.95 -11.74
CA SER A 153 18.76 -2.06 -12.49
C SER A 153 19.05 -3.50 -12.94
N ALA A 154 18.83 -4.48 -12.05
CA ALA A 154 19.00 -5.89 -12.37
C ALA A 154 17.98 -6.38 -13.42
N LEU A 155 16.71 -5.97 -13.30
CA LEU A 155 15.66 -6.27 -14.27
C LEU A 155 15.98 -5.66 -15.65
N TYR A 156 16.43 -4.41 -15.67
CA TYR A 156 16.85 -3.72 -16.89
C TYR A 156 18.03 -4.43 -17.57
N TRP A 157 19.05 -4.81 -16.80
CA TRP A 157 20.20 -5.54 -17.34
C TRP A 157 19.79 -6.90 -17.92
N LYS A 158 18.94 -7.65 -17.22
CA LYS A 158 18.41 -8.92 -17.72
C LYS A 158 17.61 -8.76 -19.00
N TRP A 159 16.82 -7.69 -19.12
CA TRP A 159 16.09 -7.38 -20.34
C TRP A 159 17.01 -7.05 -21.51
N ARG A 160 18.05 -6.23 -21.28
CA ARG A 160 19.07 -5.91 -22.30
C ARG A 160 19.78 -7.16 -22.83
N ARG A 161 20.13 -8.11 -21.96
CA ARG A 161 20.78 -9.38 -22.36
C ARG A 161 19.88 -10.33 -23.16
N LYS A 162 18.56 -10.15 -23.13
CA LYS A 162 17.63 -10.94 -23.96
C LYS A 162 17.46 -10.39 -25.38
N LEU A 163 17.84 -9.14 -25.60
CA LEU A 163 17.72 -8.45 -26.88
C LEU A 163 19.02 -8.46 -27.70
N ALA A 164 20.15 -8.75 -27.05
CA ALA A 164 21.45 -8.98 -27.68
C ALA A 164 21.61 -10.47 -27.97
#